data_AF-A0A1Y1RG18-F1
#
_entry.id   AF-A0A1Y1RG18-F1
#
_cell.length_a   1.000
_cell.length_b   1.000
_cell.length_c   1.000
_cell.angle_alpha   90.00
_cell.angle_beta   90.00
_cell.angle_gamma   90.00
#
_symmetry.space_group_name_H-M   'P 1'
#
loop_
_entity.id
_entity.type
_entity.pdbx_description
1 polymer ?
#
loop_
_entity_poly.entity_id
_entity_poly.type
_entity_poly.pdbx_seq_one_letter_code
_entity_poly.pdbx_strand_id
1 'polypeptide(L)'
;MFDTRIKEKIRFCFVILSLLLCVATTISFSEEPVSEKELEPPLWMRYSSISPDGETIVFSYKGDIYTVPTQGGEARLLTLHQERDFMPVWSRDGKQIAFASNWKGRKQIKVPIQ
;
A
#
# COMPACT_ATOMS: atom_id res chain seq x y z
N MET A 1 51.91 43.10 -8.03
CA MET A 1 52.23 41.76 -8.53
C MET A 1 51.75 40.76 -7.50
N PHE A 2 50.49 40.31 -7.59
CA PHE A 2 49.88 39.45 -6.58
C PHE A 2 50.47 38.03 -6.67
N ASP A 3 51.02 37.57 -5.55
CA ASP A 3 51.76 36.31 -5.39
C ASP A 3 50.97 35.12 -5.97
N THR A 4 51.52 34.51 -7.01
CA THR A 4 50.98 33.35 -7.70
C THR A 4 50.76 32.17 -6.75
N ARG A 5 51.54 32.07 -5.67
CA ARG A 5 51.40 31.01 -4.66
C ARG A 5 50.14 31.16 -3.80
N ILE A 6 49.62 32.38 -3.64
CA ILE A 6 48.36 32.63 -2.91
C ILE A 6 47.17 32.22 -3.78
N LYS A 7 47.23 32.49 -5.09
CA LYS A 7 46.17 32.10 -6.04
C LYS A 7 46.05 30.58 -6.19
N GLU A 8 47.17 29.85 -6.13
CA GLU A 8 47.19 28.39 -6.14
C GLU A 8 46.62 27.78 -4.85
N LYS A 9 46.97 28.34 -3.69
CA LYS A 9 46.38 27.91 -2.40
C LYS A 9 44.87 28.11 -2.34
N ILE A 10 44.37 29.25 -2.85
CA ILE A 10 42.94 29.52 -2.91
C ILE A 10 42.23 28.55 -3.86
N ARG A 11 42.81 28.28 -5.04
CA ARG A 11 42.28 27.27 -5.98
C ARG A 11 42.23 25.88 -5.37
N PHE A 12 43.27 25.47 -4.64
CA PHE A 12 43.30 24.19 -3.94
C PHE A 12 42.20 24.10 -2.87
N CYS A 13 42.01 25.16 -2.07
CA CYS A 13 40.92 25.22 -1.08
C CYS A 13 39.53 25.11 -1.73
N PHE A 14 39.29 25.78 -2.86
CA PHE A 14 38.01 25.68 -3.57
C PHE A 14 37.76 24.28 -4.13
N VAL A 15 38.79 23.62 -4.67
CA VAL A 15 38.68 22.24 -5.20
C VAL A 15 38.39 21.26 -4.06
N ILE A 16 39.11 21.34 -2.94
CA ILE A 16 38.89 20.51 -1.75
C ILE A 16 37.49 20.75 -1.16
N LEU A 17 37.06 22.01 -1.07
CA LEU A 17 35.73 22.35 -0.56
C LEU A 17 34.62 21.84 -1.49
N SER A 18 34.81 21.90 -2.82
CA SER A 18 33.84 21.35 -3.79
C SER A 18 33.76 19.82 -3.72
N LEU A 19 34.89 19.14 -3.53
CA LEU A 19 34.96 17.68 -3.36
C LEU A 19 34.27 17.26 -2.06
N LEU A 20 34.47 18.00 -0.96
CA LEU A 20 33.80 17.75 0.32
C LEU A 20 32.28 17.95 0.22
N LEU A 21 31.82 18.98 -0.49
CA LEU A 21 30.39 19.25 -0.71
C LEU A 21 29.73 18.15 -1.55
N CYS A 22 30.46 17.62 -2.54
CA CYS A 22 30.00 16.54 -3.41
C CYS A 22 29.88 15.21 -2.65
N VAL A 23 30.85 14.91 -1.77
CA VAL A 23 30.80 13.73 -0.89
C VAL A 23 29.65 13.82 0.12
N ALA A 24 29.37 15.01 0.67
CA ALA A 24 28.24 15.20 1.60
C ALA A 24 26.86 15.00 0.93
N THR A 25 26.74 15.36 -0.36
CA THR A 25 25.50 15.15 -1.12
C THR A 25 25.30 13.67 -1.50
N THR A 26 26.37 12.91 -1.72
CA THR A 26 26.26 11.45 -1.92
C THR A 26 25.96 10.69 -0.63
N ILE A 27 26.47 11.13 0.53
CA ILE A 27 26.22 10.48 1.82
C ILE A 27 24.77 10.68 2.30
N SER A 28 24.12 11.76 1.86
CA SER A 28 22.71 12.04 2.22
C SER A 28 21.71 11.15 1.48
N PHE A 29 22.13 10.44 0.43
CA PHE A 29 21.32 9.40 -0.21
C PHE A 29 21.54 8.06 0.50
N SER A 30 21.27 8.03 1.80
CA SER A 30 21.06 6.77 2.51
C SER A 30 19.61 6.38 2.26
N GLU A 31 19.36 5.49 1.30
CA GLU A 31 18.16 4.66 1.34
C GLU A 31 18.26 3.85 2.64
N GLU A 32 17.57 4.32 3.69
CA GLU A 32 17.32 3.54 4.89
C GLU A 32 16.86 2.15 4.42
N PRO A 33 17.53 1.05 4.82
CA PRO A 33 17.10 -0.27 4.42
C PRO A 33 15.70 -0.44 4.97
N VAL A 34 14.70 -0.41 4.09
CA VAL A 34 13.32 -0.71 4.45
C VAL A 34 13.37 -2.13 4.98
N SER A 35 13.27 -2.24 6.30
CA SER A 35 13.08 -3.51 6.99
C SER A 35 11.68 -3.97 6.62
N GLU A 36 11.55 -4.50 5.40
CA GLU A 36 10.40 -5.24 4.93
C GLU A 36 10.40 -6.50 5.79
N LYS A 37 9.74 -6.38 6.94
CA LYS A 37 9.19 -7.55 7.61
C LYS A 37 8.32 -8.19 6.54
N GLU A 38 8.86 -9.22 5.88
CA GLU A 38 8.20 -9.92 4.78
C GLU A 38 6.86 -10.42 5.34
N LEU A 39 5.82 -9.63 5.10
CA LEU A 39 4.47 -9.99 5.48
C LEU A 39 4.16 -11.13 4.53
N GLU A 40 4.29 -12.36 5.02
CA GLU A 40 3.83 -13.56 4.33
C GLU A 40 2.53 -13.21 3.61
N PRO A 41 2.51 -13.24 2.27
CA PRO A 41 1.39 -12.71 1.51
C PRO A 41 0.13 -13.40 2.00
N PRO A 42 -0.98 -12.67 2.24
CA PRO A 42 -2.15 -13.25 2.88
C PRO A 42 -2.66 -14.44 2.05
N LEU A 43 -2.33 -15.66 2.52
CA LEU A 43 -2.45 -16.91 1.76
C LEU A 43 -3.90 -17.30 1.41
N TRP A 44 -4.88 -16.51 1.84
CA TRP A 44 -6.32 -16.77 1.70
C TRP A 44 -7.13 -15.57 1.23
N MET A 45 -6.51 -14.54 0.66
CA MET A 45 -7.26 -13.50 -0.04
C MET A 45 -7.81 -14.05 -1.35
N ARG A 46 -9.14 -14.01 -1.55
CA ARG A 46 -9.79 -14.59 -2.73
C ARG A 46 -10.98 -13.74 -3.18
N TYR A 47 -11.38 -13.94 -4.44
CA TYR A 47 -12.60 -13.39 -5.02
C TYR A 47 -12.69 -11.86 -4.89
N SER A 48 -11.61 -11.15 -5.23
CA SER A 48 -11.60 -9.70 -5.21
C SER A 48 -12.47 -9.11 -6.33
N SER A 49 -13.13 -7.99 -6.06
CA SER A 49 -13.93 -7.25 -7.02
C SER A 49 -13.90 -5.74 -6.70
N ILE A 50 -13.80 -4.91 -7.72
CA ILE A 50 -13.77 -3.44 -7.59
C ILE A 50 -15.18 -2.86 -7.65
N SER A 51 -15.45 -1.82 -6.86
CA SER A 51 -16.72 -1.08 -6.87
C SER A 51 -16.93 -0.37 -8.22
N PRO A 52 -18.18 -0.09 -8.61
CA PRO A 52 -18.47 0.57 -9.88
C PRO A 52 -17.85 1.97 -10.05
N ASP A 53 -17.63 2.69 -8.94
CA ASP A 53 -16.94 3.98 -8.90
C ASP A 53 -15.40 3.87 -8.93
N GLY A 54 -14.86 2.66 -8.73
CA GLY A 54 -13.41 2.42 -8.72
C GLY A 54 -12.71 2.80 -7.41
N GLU A 55 -13.44 3.13 -6.35
CA GLU A 55 -12.83 3.62 -5.10
C GLU A 55 -12.56 2.51 -4.08
N THR A 56 -13.28 1.39 -4.15
CA THR A 56 -13.24 0.34 -3.12
C THR A 56 -13.09 -1.06 -3.75
N ILE A 57 -12.29 -1.91 -3.12
CA ILE A 57 -12.16 -3.33 -3.43
C ILE A 57 -12.91 -4.11 -2.34
N VAL A 58 -13.75 -5.06 -2.74
CA VAL A 58 -14.29 -6.10 -1.86
C VAL A 58 -13.53 -7.39 -2.08
N PHE A 59 -13.27 -8.17 -1.03
CA PHE A 59 -12.62 -9.48 -1.13
C PHE A 59 -13.06 -10.41 0.01
N SER A 60 -12.82 -11.70 -0.15
CA SER A 60 -12.96 -12.70 0.92
C SER A 60 -11.60 -12.99 1.53
N TYR A 61 -11.54 -13.05 2.86
CA TYR A 61 -10.35 -13.44 3.61
C TYR A 61 -10.75 -14.25 4.84
N LYS A 62 -10.12 -15.42 5.03
CA LYS A 62 -10.38 -16.35 6.15
C LYS A 62 -11.85 -16.77 6.34
N GLY A 63 -12.70 -16.56 5.34
CA GLY A 63 -14.12 -16.91 5.41
C GLY A 63 -15.03 -15.72 5.74
N ASP A 64 -14.51 -14.51 5.81
CA ASP A 64 -15.30 -13.29 5.97
C ASP A 64 -15.13 -12.37 4.76
N ILE A 65 -16.05 -11.41 4.62
CA ILE A 65 -16.01 -10.38 3.58
C ILE A 65 -15.39 -9.10 4.13
N TYR A 66 -14.44 -8.55 3.38
CA TYR A 66 -13.75 -7.31 3.69
C TYR A 66 -13.87 -6.32 2.53
N THR A 67 -13.71 -5.03 2.86
CA THR A 67 -13.51 -3.95 1.89
C THR A 67 -12.24 -3.18 2.19
N VAL A 68 -11.60 -2.61 1.18
CA VAL A 68 -10.41 -1.75 1.31
C VAL A 68 -10.42 -0.69 0.21
N PRO A 69 -9.95 0.54 0.45
CA PRO A 69 -9.80 1.54 -0.61
C PRO A 69 -8.86 1.04 -1.72
N THR A 70 -9.12 1.41 -2.97
CA THR A 70 -8.24 1.06 -4.11
C THR A 70 -6.87 1.72 -4.04
N GLN A 71 -6.76 2.84 -3.31
CA GLN A 71 -5.49 3.50 -3.00
C GLN A 71 -4.68 2.78 -1.90
N GLY A 72 -5.20 1.66 -1.37
CA GLY A 72 -4.65 0.96 -0.21
C GLY A 72 -5.11 1.58 1.10
N GLY A 73 -4.68 0.97 2.21
CA GLY A 73 -5.05 1.39 3.56
C GLY A 73 -5.67 0.26 4.38
N GLU A 74 -6.51 0.63 5.34
CA GLU A 74 -7.12 -0.30 6.28
C GLU A 74 -8.29 -1.07 5.64
N ALA A 75 -8.29 -2.40 5.82
CA ALA A 75 -9.39 -3.24 5.40
C ALA A 75 -10.51 -3.28 6.47
N ARG A 76 -11.73 -2.95 6.07
CA ARG A 76 -12.93 -2.99 6.91
C ARG A 76 -13.65 -4.33 6.77
N LEU A 77 -13.89 -4.98 7.90
CA LEU A 77 -14.71 -6.19 7.99
C LEU A 77 -16.20 -5.87 7.75
N LEU A 78 -16.87 -6.65 6.91
CA LEU A 78 -18.31 -6.52 6.62
C LEU A 78 -19.16 -7.65 7.20
N THR A 79 -18.60 -8.85 7.36
CA THR A 79 -19.29 -10.00 7.94
C THR A 79 -18.48 -10.55 9.11
N LEU A 80 -19.17 -11.02 10.15
CA LEU A 80 -18.52 -11.62 11.32
C LEU A 80 -19.44 -12.70 11.88
N HIS A 81 -19.26 -13.94 11.41
CA HIS A 81 -20.01 -15.08 11.92
C HIS A 81 -19.27 -16.41 11.69
N GLN A 82 -19.79 -17.50 12.27
CA GLN A 82 -19.12 -18.81 12.24
C GLN A 82 -19.11 -19.44 10.85
N GLU A 83 -20.05 -19.04 9.99
CA GLU A 83 -20.19 -19.50 8.63
C GLU A 83 -19.20 -18.82 7.70
N ARG A 84 -18.77 -19.54 6.66
CA ARG A 84 -17.87 -18.97 5.65
C ARG A 84 -18.64 -18.23 4.57
N ASP A 85 -18.24 -16.99 4.33
CA ASP A 85 -18.66 -16.12 3.24
C ASP A 85 -17.59 -15.99 2.17
N PHE A 86 -18.04 -16.03 0.91
CA PHE A 86 -17.17 -16.03 -0.24
C PHE A 86 -17.86 -15.48 -1.49
N MET A 87 -17.07 -15.23 -2.54
CA MET A 87 -17.52 -14.70 -3.83
C MET A 87 -18.35 -13.40 -3.72
N PRO A 88 -17.84 -12.36 -3.04
CA PRO A 88 -18.53 -11.08 -2.99
C PRO A 88 -18.57 -10.43 -4.38
N VAL A 89 -19.70 -9.79 -4.70
CA VAL A 89 -19.88 -8.99 -5.92
C VAL A 89 -20.62 -7.70 -5.59
N TRP A 90 -20.20 -6.61 -6.23
CA TRP A 90 -20.88 -5.33 -6.13
C TRP A 90 -22.19 -5.32 -6.92
N SER A 91 -23.19 -4.65 -6.36
CA SER A 91 -24.35 -4.17 -7.10
C SER A 91 -23.92 -3.12 -8.13
N ARG A 92 -24.71 -3.00 -9.20
CA ARG A 92 -24.41 -2.06 -10.30
C ARG A 92 -24.38 -0.59 -9.85
N ASP A 93 -25.17 -0.24 -8.84
CA ASP A 93 -25.21 1.09 -8.24
C ASP A 93 -24.19 1.30 -7.12
N GLY A 94 -23.39 0.27 -6.78
CA GLY A 94 -22.34 0.34 -5.77
C GLY A 94 -22.83 0.35 -4.31
N LYS A 95 -24.15 0.30 -4.06
CA LYS A 95 -24.71 0.49 -2.71
C LYS A 95 -24.81 -0.78 -1.87
N GLN A 96 -24.62 -1.92 -2.51
CA GLN A 96 -24.79 -3.24 -1.91
C GLN A 96 -23.71 -4.20 -2.40
N ILE A 97 -23.32 -5.12 -1.53
CA ILE A 97 -22.50 -6.28 -1.87
C ILE A 97 -23.35 -7.53 -1.67
N ALA A 98 -23.37 -8.43 -2.66
CA ALA A 98 -23.94 -9.77 -2.53
C ALA A 98 -22.82 -10.80 -2.39
N PHE A 99 -23.02 -11.82 -1.56
CA PHE A 99 -22.06 -12.91 -1.36
C PHE A 99 -22.74 -14.25 -1.13
N ALA A 100 -21.99 -15.34 -1.29
CA ALA A 100 -22.43 -16.70 -0.97
C ALA A 100 -22.01 -17.07 0.45
N SER A 101 -22.91 -17.68 1.22
CA SER A 101 -22.63 -18.14 2.58
C SER A 101 -22.92 -19.64 2.73
N ASN A 102 -22.09 -20.35 3.49
CA ASN A 102 -22.25 -21.77 3.78
C ASN A 102 -23.21 -22.06 4.96
N TRP A 103 -24.02 -21.08 5.39
CA TRP A 103 -25.14 -21.35 6.29
C TRP A 103 -26.02 -22.46 5.69
N LYS A 104 -26.40 -23.46 6.51
CA LYS A 104 -27.28 -24.60 6.21
C LYS A 104 -28.57 -24.31 5.41
N GLY A 105 -28.93 -23.05 5.15
CA GLY A 105 -29.85 -22.65 4.08
C GLY A 105 -29.13 -21.71 3.10
N ARG A 106 -28.86 -22.16 1.87
CA ARG A 106 -28.24 -21.37 0.80
C ARG A 106 -28.90 -19.98 0.71
N LYS A 107 -28.23 -18.93 1.17
CA LYS A 107 -28.78 -17.56 1.20
C LYS A 107 -27.76 -16.59 0.62
N GLN A 108 -28.21 -15.79 -0.34
CA GLN A 108 -27.50 -14.58 -0.74
C GLN A 108 -27.81 -13.51 0.30
N ILE A 109 -26.80 -13.03 0.99
CA ILE A 109 -26.94 -11.96 1.97
C ILE A 109 -26.40 -10.68 1.33
N LYS A 110 -27.12 -9.57 1.52
CA LYS A 110 -26.72 -8.25 1.07
C LYS A 110 -26.44 -7.38 2.26
N VAL A 111 -25.26 -6.76 2.28
CA VAL A 111 -24.88 -5.79 3.32
C VAL A 111 -24.81 -4.39 2.71
N PRO A 112 -25.39 -3.36 3.37
CA PRO A 112 -25.22 -1.99 2.96
C PRO A 112 -23.80 -1.52 3.27
N ILE A 113 -23.24 -0.72 2.38
CA ILE A 113 -21.99 -0.01 2.63
C ILE A 113 -22.35 1.28 3.38
N GLN A 114 -21.77 1.47 4.58
CA GLN A 114 -21.84 2.74 5.33
C GLN A 114 -20.66 3.62 4.97
#